data_AF-A0A3L9DZ22-F1
#
_entry.id   AF-A0A3L9DZ22-F1
#
_cell.length_a   1.000
_cell.length_b   1.000
_cell.length_c   1.000
_cell.angle_alpha   90.00
_cell.angle_beta   90.00
_cell.angle_gamma   90.00
#
_symmetry.space_group_name_H-M   'P 1'
#
loop_
_entity.id
_entity.type
_entity.pdbx_description
1 polymer ?
#
loop_
_entity_poly.entity_id
_entity_poly.type
_entity_poly.pdbx_seq_one_letter_code
_entity_poly.pdbx_strand_id
1 'polypeptide(L)'
;MENIFYLYTLTLGLILSYYDIKTQEYPLIIWLIMTLLLLPFYPANLLFTLLCLLGLFAMLRNINIGAGDFFYLGTLGLANPLTDLLWIIQFASLLGIFFYLLQLNKQKTIAFIPFLVVGYALVLIEKGTGCL
;
A
#
# COMPACT_ATOMS: atom_id res chain seq x y z
N MET A 1 -5.33 10.61 -17.64
CA MET A 1 -4.10 9.89 -17.22
C MET A 1 -4.23 9.30 -15.82
N GLU A 2 -4.90 10.00 -14.90
CA GLU A 2 -5.10 9.53 -13.52
C GLU A 2 -5.81 8.17 -13.41
N ASN A 3 -6.86 7.91 -14.19
CA ASN A 3 -7.53 6.60 -14.19
C ASN A 3 -6.59 5.43 -14.54
N ILE A 4 -5.61 5.65 -15.42
CA ILE A 4 -4.61 4.63 -15.78
C ILE A 4 -3.67 4.39 -14.59
N PHE A 5 -3.27 5.45 -13.88
CA PHE A 5 -2.48 5.34 -12.66
C PHE A 5 -3.23 4.58 -11.56
N TYR A 6 -4.51 4.88 -11.34
CA TYR A 6 -5.32 4.18 -10.35
C TYR A 6 -5.47 2.70 -10.68
N LEU A 7 -5.79 2.37 -11.94
CA LEU A 7 -5.87 0.98 -12.36
C LEU A 7 -4.53 0.25 -12.19
N TYR A 8 -3.42 0.88 -12.58
CA TYR A 8 -2.08 0.31 -12.49
C TYR A 8 -1.64 0.07 -11.04
N THR A 9 -1.88 1.04 -10.15
CA THR A 9 -1.51 0.92 -8.73
C THR A 9 -2.41 -0.06 -7.97
N LEU A 10 -3.66 -0.23 -8.42
CA LEU A 10 -4.58 -1.23 -7.89
C LEU A 10 -4.15 -2.64 -8.34
N THR A 11 -3.79 -2.84 -9.61
CA THR A 11 -3.25 -4.13 -10.08
C THR A 11 -1.92 -4.48 -9.40
N LEU A 12 -1.02 -3.51 -9.23
CA LEU A 12 0.19 -3.67 -8.42
C LEU A 12 -0.17 -4.11 -6.99
N GLY A 13 -1.10 -3.41 -6.34
CA GLY A 13 -1.57 -3.74 -4.99
C GLY A 13 -2.12 -5.16 -4.88
N LEU A 14 -2.93 -5.60 -5.84
CA LEU A 14 -3.47 -6.96 -5.87
C LEU A 14 -2.38 -8.02 -6.03
N ILE A 15 -1.38 -7.77 -6.89
CA ILE A 15 -0.22 -8.66 -7.04
C ILE A 15 0.54 -8.75 -5.71
N LEU A 16 0.86 -7.61 -5.10
CA LEU A 16 1.58 -7.57 -3.82
C LEU A 16 0.77 -8.27 -2.71
N SER A 17 -0.54 -8.03 -2.64
CA SER A 17 -1.46 -8.68 -1.70
C SER A 17 -1.46 -10.20 -1.85
N TYR A 18 -1.38 -10.74 -3.06
CA TYR A 18 -1.32 -12.18 -3.27
C TYR A 18 -0.05 -12.80 -2.68
N TYR A 19 1.10 -12.14 -2.86
CA TYR A 19 2.36 -12.59 -2.24
C TYR A 19 2.35 -12.42 -0.72
N ASP A 20 1.81 -11.31 -0.20
CA ASP A 20 1.71 -11.03 1.23
C ASP A 20 0.87 -12.11 1.97
N ILE A 21 -0.23 -12.56 1.37
CA ILE A 21 -1.07 -13.63 1.94
C ILE A 21 -0.37 -14.99 1.85
N LYS A 22 0.25 -15.32 0.70
CA LYS A 22 0.72 -16.67 0.42
C LYS A 22 2.07 -16.98 1.05
N THR A 23 3.01 -16.06 0.96
CA THR A 23 4.40 -16.27 1.38
C THR A 23 4.79 -15.42 2.56
N GLN A 24 3.97 -14.43 2.97
CA GLN A 24 4.32 -13.43 3.98
C GLN A 24 5.65 -12.72 3.69
N GLU A 25 6.02 -12.70 2.41
CA GLU A 25 7.24 -12.08 1.90
C GLU A 25 6.83 -10.99 0.91
N TYR A 26 7.41 -9.80 1.08
CA TYR A 26 7.18 -8.70 0.17
C TYR A 26 8.05 -8.88 -1.09
N PRO A 27 7.47 -9.02 -2.30
CA PRO A 27 8.23 -9.24 -3.52
C PRO A 27 8.84 -7.91 -4.01
N LEU A 28 9.91 -7.48 -3.34
CA LEU A 28 10.55 -6.16 -3.53
C LEU A 28 10.93 -5.89 -5.00
N ILE A 29 11.37 -6.92 -5.72
CA ILE A 29 11.76 -6.81 -7.13
C ILE A 29 10.55 -6.47 -8.02
N ILE A 30 9.40 -7.10 -7.77
CA ILE A 30 8.16 -6.82 -8.52
C ILE A 30 7.74 -5.38 -8.27
N TRP A 31 7.73 -4.96 -7.01
CA TRP A 31 7.44 -3.58 -6.65
C TRP A 31 8.40 -2.60 -7.32
N LEU A 32 9.71 -2.86 -7.29
CA LEU A 32 10.73 -1.96 -7.84
C LEU A 32 10.54 -1.77 -9.35
N ILE A 33 10.37 -2.86 -10.10
CA ILE A 33 10.18 -2.81 -11.55
C ILE A 33 8.91 -2.02 -11.89
N MET A 34 7.79 -2.32 -11.21
CA MET A 34 6.51 -1.67 -11.50
C MET A 34 6.54 -0.18 -11.11
N THR A 35 7.18 0.16 -10.00
CA THR A 35 7.35 1.57 -9.58
C THR A 35 8.26 2.33 -10.54
N LEU A 36 9.34 1.73 -11.01
CA LEU A 36 10.27 2.36 -11.94
C LEU A 36 9.60 2.69 -13.29
N LEU A 37 8.68 1.84 -13.74
CA LEU A 37 7.88 2.08 -14.95
C LEU A 37 6.92 3.27 -14.81
N LEU A 38 6.50 3.63 -13.59
CA LEU A 38 5.65 4.77 -13.30
C LEU A 38 6.40 6.10 -13.25
N LEU A 39 7.66 6.11 -12.80
CA LEU A 39 8.45 7.32 -12.54
C LEU A 39 8.57 8.31 -13.72
N PRO A 40 8.66 7.88 -15.00
CA PRO A 40 8.66 8.81 -16.13
C PRO A 40 7.37 9.63 -16.26
N PHE A 41 6.26 9.11 -15.77
CA PHE A 41 4.94 9.75 -15.84
C PHE A 41 4.57 10.47 -14.54
N TYR A 42 4.99 9.92 -13.40
CA TYR A 42 4.75 10.46 -12.07
C TYR A 42 6.09 10.56 -11.33
N PRO A 43 6.77 11.73 -11.41
CA PRO A 43 8.11 11.88 -10.86
C PRO A 43 8.13 11.70 -9.34
N ALA A 44 9.26 11.23 -8.82
CA ALA A 44 9.45 11.04 -7.39
C ALA A 44 9.26 12.38 -6.64
N ASN A 45 8.42 12.36 -5.61
CA ASN A 45 8.16 13.50 -4.75
C ASN A 45 8.70 13.27 -3.33
N LEU A 46 8.64 14.32 -2.50
CA LEU A 46 9.12 14.26 -1.10
C LEU A 46 8.43 13.12 -0.33
N LEU A 47 7.13 12.94 -0.54
CA LEU A 47 6.35 11.94 0.18
C LEU A 47 6.75 10.51 -0.20
N PHE A 48 6.89 10.22 -1.49
CA PHE A 48 7.39 8.95 -2.02
C PHE A 48 8.78 8.63 -1.47
N THR A 49 9.68 9.60 -1.51
CA THR A 49 11.07 9.41 -1.03
C THR A 49 11.14 9.17 0.46
N LEU A 50 10.38 9.91 1.28
CA LEU A 50 10.31 9.70 2.72
C LEU A 50 9.75 8.32 3.07
N LEU A 51 8.68 7.89 2.40
CA LEU A 51 8.09 6.56 2.62
C LEU A 51 9.05 5.44 2.18
N CYS A 52 9.76 5.61 1.05
CA CYS A 52 10.78 4.66 0.62
C CYS A 52 11.95 4.57 1.62
N LEU A 53 12.42 5.70 2.16
CA LEU A 53 13.46 5.72 3.19
C LEU A 53 13.00 5.01 4.47
N LEU A 54 11.75 5.22 4.88
CA LEU A 54 11.17 4.54 6.04
C LEU A 54 11.05 3.03 5.79
N GLY A 55 10.61 2.62 4.60
CA GLY A 55 10.57 1.21 4.19
C GLY A 55 11.96 0.57 4.19
N LEU A 56 12.96 1.27 3.67
CA LEU A 56 14.35 0.80 3.67
C LEU A 56 14.89 0.70 5.10
N PHE A 57 14.60 1.66 5.97
CA PHE A 57 14.98 1.60 7.38
C PHE A 57 14.31 0.43 8.12
N ALA A 58 13.02 0.19 7.86
CA ALA A 58 12.27 -0.94 8.41
C ALA A 58 12.87 -2.29 7.97
N MET A 59 13.28 -2.37 6.69
CA MET A 59 13.93 -3.54 6.11
C MET A 59 15.33 -3.78 6.70
N LEU A 60 16.17 -2.74 6.80
CA LEU A 60 17.54 -2.88 7.33
C LEU A 60 17.58 -3.23 8.81
N ARG A 61 16.67 -2.67 9.60
CA ARG A 61 16.65 -2.86 11.06
C ARG A 61 15.79 -4.04 11.50
N ASN A 62 15.24 -4.82 10.57
CA ASN A 62 14.38 -5.98 10.82
C ASN A 62 13.35 -5.70 11.92
N ILE A 63 12.63 -4.57 11.82
CA ILE A 63 11.76 -4.08 12.92
C ILE A 63 10.50 -4.97 13.10
N ASN A 64 10.38 -6.13 12.42
CA ASN A 64 9.14 -6.93 12.33
C ASN A 64 7.92 -6.12 11.86
N ILE A 65 8.15 -4.91 11.32
CA ILE A 65 7.14 -4.05 10.69
C ILE A 65 7.19 -4.34 9.20
N GLY A 66 6.02 -4.42 8.56
CA GLY A 66 5.89 -4.63 7.12
C GLY A 66 6.55 -3.52 6.31
N ALA A 67 7.83 -3.67 5.94
CA ALA A 67 8.52 -2.73 5.07
C ALA A 67 7.79 -2.55 3.72
N GLY A 68 7.11 -3.61 3.27
CA GLY A 68 6.27 -3.62 2.07
C GLY A 68 5.13 -2.60 2.09
N ASP A 69 4.55 -2.35 3.26
CA ASP A 69 3.44 -1.41 3.42
C ASP A 69 3.88 0.00 3.06
N PHE A 70 5.05 0.42 3.54
CA PHE A 70 5.62 1.73 3.25
C PHE A 70 5.99 1.89 1.77
N PHE A 71 6.51 0.84 1.14
CA PHE A 71 6.82 0.85 -0.28
C PHE A 71 5.57 0.98 -1.14
N TYR A 72 4.50 0.25 -0.82
CA TYR A 72 3.23 0.37 -1.52
C TYR A 72 2.60 1.75 -1.30
N LEU A 73 2.53 2.24 -0.07
CA LEU A 73 2.08 3.61 0.22
C LEU A 73 2.91 4.66 -0.51
N GLY A 74 4.23 4.45 -0.62
CA GLY A 74 5.10 5.29 -1.45
C GLY A 74 4.57 5.37 -2.88
N THR A 75 4.35 4.22 -3.54
CA THR A 75 3.82 4.21 -4.92
C THR A 75 2.48 4.91 -5.08
N LEU A 76 1.57 4.75 -4.12
CA LEU A 76 0.30 5.47 -4.12
C LEU A 76 0.51 6.98 -3.99
N GLY A 77 1.49 7.38 -3.18
CA GLY A 77 1.88 8.76 -2.94
C GLY A 77 2.56 9.48 -4.10
N LEU A 78 2.88 8.79 -5.21
CA LEU A 78 3.41 9.45 -6.41
C LEU A 78 2.38 10.40 -7.05
N ALA A 79 1.09 10.03 -7.01
CA ALA A 79 0.02 10.85 -7.56
C ALA A 79 -1.04 11.27 -6.52
N ASN A 80 -1.10 10.63 -5.35
CA ASN A 80 -2.06 10.99 -4.31
C ASN A 80 -1.43 11.84 -3.20
N PRO A 81 -2.11 12.88 -2.69
CA PRO A 81 -1.68 13.65 -1.53
C PRO A 81 -1.64 12.82 -0.24
N LEU A 82 -0.94 13.37 0.77
CA LEU A 82 -0.82 12.77 2.10
C LEU A 82 -2.19 12.51 2.75
N THR A 83 -3.17 13.39 2.55
CA THR A 83 -4.51 13.25 3.11
C THR A 83 -5.17 11.94 2.71
N ASP A 84 -5.05 11.56 1.43
CA ASP A 84 -5.64 10.32 0.93
C ASP A 84 -4.92 9.11 1.52
N LEU A 85 -3.59 9.15 1.58
CA LEU A 85 -2.80 8.08 2.19
C LEU A 85 -3.18 7.87 3.66
N LEU A 86 -3.44 8.95 4.41
CA LEU A 86 -3.90 8.85 5.78
C LEU A 86 -5.28 8.19 5.87
N TRP A 87 -6.23 8.55 4.99
CA TRP A 87 -7.52 7.87 4.91
C TRP A 87 -7.39 6.38 4.56
N ILE A 88 -6.53 6.04 3.61
CA ILE A 88 -6.24 4.65 3.23
C ILE A 88 -5.74 3.86 4.44
N ILE A 89 -4.75 4.40 5.16
CA ILE A 89 -4.19 3.77 6.37
C ILE A 89 -5.28 3.62 7.45
N GLN A 90 -6.15 4.63 7.60
CA GLN A 90 -7.20 4.61 8.60
C GLN A 90 -8.26 3.55 8.31
N PHE A 91 -8.74 3.46 7.07
CA PHE A 91 -9.66 2.38 6.68
C PHE A 91 -9.01 0.99 6.76
N ALA A 92 -7.76 0.86 6.28
CA ALA A 92 -7.03 -0.40 6.32
C ALA A 92 -6.80 -0.89 7.77
N SER A 93 -6.42 0.02 8.68
CA SER A 93 -6.20 -0.30 10.09
C SER A 93 -7.49 -0.67 10.81
N LEU A 94 -8.59 0.05 10.57
CA LEU A 94 -9.90 -0.30 11.12
C LEU A 94 -10.35 -1.69 10.69
N LEU A 95 -10.22 -2.01 9.39
CA LEU A 95 -10.53 -3.33 8.85
C LEU A 95 -9.61 -4.42 9.43
N GLY A 96 -8.32 -4.14 9.56
CA GLY A 96 -7.35 -5.06 10.15
C GLY A 96 -7.64 -5.36 11.63
N ILE A 97 -7.98 -4.34 12.43
CA ILE A 97 -8.37 -4.49 13.83
C ILE A 97 -9.67 -5.28 13.93
N PHE A 98 -10.68 -4.95 13.11
CA PHE A 98 -11.95 -5.66 13.09
C PHE A 98 -11.76 -7.14 12.72
N PHE A 99 -10.95 -7.43 11.70
CA PHE A 99 -10.60 -8.80 11.30
C PHE A 99 -9.87 -9.55 12.42
N TYR A 100 -8.93 -8.90 13.11
CA TYR A 100 -8.22 -9.47 14.25
C TYR A 100 -9.18 -9.80 15.41
N LEU A 101 -10.10 -8.89 15.75
CA LEU A 101 -11.09 -9.09 16.82
C LEU A 101 -12.08 -10.22 16.50
N LEU A 102 -12.45 -10.40 15.23
CA LEU A 102 -13.36 -11.46 14.80
C LEU A 102 -12.73 -12.87 14.79
N GLN A 103 -11.40 -12.99 14.94
CA GLN A 103 -10.68 -14.25 15.16
C GLN A 103 -11.10 -15.42 14.24
N LEU A 104 -11.10 -15.19 12.92
CA LEU A 104 -11.20 -16.27 11.92
C LEU A 104 -9.87 -17.03 11.68
N ASN A 105 -8.74 -16.60 12.28
CA ASN A 105 -7.51 -17.40 12.23
C ASN A 105 -6.51 -17.07 13.36
N LYS A 106 -5.94 -18.12 13.97
CA LYS A 106 -4.86 -18.04 14.99
C LYS A 106 -3.47 -17.81 14.34
N GLN A 107 -3.40 -17.03 13.27
CA GLN A 107 -2.13 -16.79 12.58
C GLN A 107 -1.37 -15.66 13.29
N LYS A 108 -0.06 -15.88 13.49
CA LYS A 108 0.84 -15.00 14.26
C LYS A 108 1.12 -13.67 13.56
N THR A 109 0.81 -13.56 12.28
CA THR A 109 1.21 -12.46 11.39
C THR A 109 0.04 -12.14 10.46
N ILE A 110 -0.38 -10.88 10.48
CA ILE A 110 -1.49 -10.38 9.66
C ILE A 110 -0.88 -9.75 8.40
N ALA A 111 -1.25 -10.26 7.22
CA ALA A 111 -0.91 -9.64 5.94
C ALA A 111 -1.65 -8.30 5.84
N PHE A 112 -0.93 -7.17 5.87
CA PHE A 112 -1.54 -5.83 5.94
C PHE A 112 -1.83 -5.22 4.57
N ILE A 113 -1.07 -5.61 3.54
CA ILE A 113 -1.24 -5.13 2.15
C ILE A 113 -2.66 -5.37 1.60
N PRO A 114 -3.31 -6.54 1.81
CA PRO A 114 -4.69 -6.75 1.39
C PRO A 114 -5.65 -5.69 1.95
N PHE A 115 -5.47 -5.32 3.22
CA PHE A 115 -6.30 -4.29 3.86
C PHE A 115 -6.00 -2.90 3.31
N LEU A 116 -4.72 -2.60 3.00
CA LEU A 116 -4.33 -1.37 2.30
C LEU A 116 -4.97 -1.25 0.92
N VAL A 117 -5.04 -2.34 0.14
CA VAL A 117 -5.69 -2.34 -1.18
C VAL A 117 -7.19 -2.08 -1.05
N VAL A 118 -7.86 -2.67 -0.05
CA VAL A 118 -9.28 -2.38 0.22
C VAL A 118 -9.47 -0.93 0.64
N GLY A 119 -8.65 -0.41 1.55
CA GLY A 119 -8.68 1.00 1.96
C GLY A 119 -8.47 1.94 0.77
N TYR A 120 -7.54 1.60 -0.13
CA TYR A 120 -7.31 2.36 -1.36
C TYR A 120 -8.52 2.35 -2.29
N ALA A 121 -9.14 1.18 -2.51
CA ALA A 121 -10.36 1.08 -3.31
C ALA A 121 -11.49 1.93 -2.73
N LEU A 122 -11.67 1.93 -1.40
CA LEU A 122 -12.69 2.76 -0.73
C LEU A 122 -12.45 4.26 -0.97
N VAL A 123 -11.23 4.74 -0.76
CA VAL A 123 -10.89 6.16 -0.99
C VAL A 123 -11.07 6.56 -2.46
N LEU A 124 -10.77 5.67 -3.41
CA LEU A 124 -11.03 5.93 -4.83
C LEU A 124 -12.54 6.05 -5.13
N ILE A 125 -13.38 5.21 -4.52
CA ILE A 125 -14.84 5.27 -4.68
C ILE A 125 -15.39 6.57 -4.06
N GLU A 126 -14.90 6.96 -2.88
CA GLU A 126 -15.34 8.19 -2.20
C GLU A 126 -14.96 9.44 -3.00
N LYS A 127 -13.76 9.50 -3.57
CA LYS A 127 -13.37 10.56 -4.50
C LYS A 127 -14.29 10.63 -5.73
N GLY A 128 -14.66 9.48 -6.29
CA GLY A 128 -15.58 9.41 -7.42
C GLY A 128 -17.00 9.87 -7.10
N THR A 129 -17.40 9.83 -5.82
CA THR A 129 -18.73 10.27 -5.35
C THR A 129 -18.74 11.70 -4.80
N GLY A 130 -17.58 12.37 -4.72
CA GLY A 130 -17.45 13.77 -4.29
C GLY A 130 -17.63 14.01 -2.80
N CYS A 131 -17.47 12.96 -1.97
CA CYS A 131 -17.59 13.07 -0.51
C CYS A 131 -16.26 13.47 0.18
N LEU A 132 -15.15 13.44 -0.56
CA LEU A 132 -13.78 13.73 -0.14
C LEU A 132 -13.04 14.56 -1.19
#